data_AF-A0A9D9TCA2-F1
#
_entry.id   AF-A0A9D9TCA2-F1
#
_cell.length_a   1.000
_cell.length_b   1.000
_cell.length_c   1.000
_cell.angle_alpha   90.00
_cell.angle_beta   90.00
_cell.angle_gamma   90.00
#
_symmetry.space_group_name_H-M   'P 1'
#
loop_
_entity.id
_entity.type
_entity.pdbx_description
1 polymer ?
#
loop_
_entity_poly.entity_id
_entity_poly.type
_entity_poly.pdbx_seq_one_letter_code
_entity_poly.pdbx_strand_id
1 'polypeptide(L)'
;AATVSAITDIDYKKEHQQLSIDLLLGNLSVQNPYRDLHLVVQQNQRYDNLVTGLTPSAMLGDKITYANDKKLIFEAGNEFRNFDMSSIRIFSERIEHIRYQISNYHVQMYPDEIRNKAWYTQNYDINGKMIVNLQLSEEDDVEADYFFVHFALPSPLLPDDVYLLGQYNHYHLDKNALLNYNAVNMQYEKTLLLKQGGYDYAYVTVPRNGQKASMKTIEGNYWETENEYAIYVYYKGFTDRYDRLIGTSIILTNK
;
A
#
# COMPACT_ATOMS: atom_id res chain seq x y z
N ALA A 1 -12.86 5.67 17.68
CA ALA A 1 -13.43 6.23 16.44
C ALA A 1 -12.31 6.91 15.66
N ALA A 2 -12.32 6.83 14.35
CA ALA A 2 -11.36 7.53 13.50
C ALA A 2 -12.09 8.14 12.31
N THR A 3 -11.51 9.16 11.71
CA THR A 3 -11.99 9.77 10.46
C THR A 3 -10.79 10.06 9.56
N VAL A 4 -11.04 10.07 8.24
CA VAL A 4 -10.08 10.47 7.21
C VAL A 4 -10.66 11.68 6.48
N SER A 5 -9.84 12.70 6.25
CA SER A 5 -10.24 13.93 5.55
C SER A 5 -9.24 14.29 4.47
N ALA A 6 -9.74 14.70 3.30
CA ALA A 6 -8.95 15.31 2.24
C ALA A 6 -8.70 16.82 2.45
N ILE A 7 -9.35 17.41 3.46
CA ILE A 7 -9.00 18.74 3.96
C ILE A 7 -7.99 18.50 5.06
N THR A 8 -6.73 18.78 4.76
CA THR A 8 -5.59 18.56 5.65
C THR A 8 -5.03 19.88 6.16
N ASP A 9 -4.16 19.83 7.15
CA ASP A 9 -3.47 21.01 7.67
C ASP A 9 -2.47 21.62 6.66
N ILE A 10 -2.13 20.89 5.59
CA ILE A 10 -1.14 21.32 4.58
C ILE A 10 -1.73 21.58 3.20
N ASP A 11 -2.89 20.99 2.88
CA ASP A 11 -3.59 21.20 1.62
C ASP A 11 -5.10 20.97 1.72
N TYR A 12 -5.82 21.37 0.66
CA TYR A 12 -7.27 21.23 0.56
C TYR A 12 -7.59 20.44 -0.70
N LYS A 13 -8.00 19.17 -0.55
CA LYS A 13 -8.41 18.29 -1.66
C LYS A 13 -7.39 18.28 -2.80
N LYS A 14 -6.13 17.92 -2.46
CA LYS A 14 -5.04 17.80 -3.44
C LYS A 14 -4.38 16.43 -3.35
N GLU A 15 -3.28 16.31 -2.61
CA GLU A 15 -2.38 15.16 -2.69
C GLU A 15 -2.33 14.34 -1.39
N HIS A 16 -3.08 14.75 -0.36
CA HIS A 16 -2.97 14.17 0.97
C HIS A 16 -4.32 13.79 1.58
N GLN A 17 -4.24 12.89 2.55
CA GLN A 17 -5.33 12.48 3.41
C GLN A 17 -4.84 12.56 4.86
N GLN A 18 -5.65 13.13 5.74
CA GLN A 18 -5.32 13.31 7.15
C GLN A 18 -6.27 12.54 8.05
N LEU A 19 -5.69 11.81 9.01
CA LEU A 19 -6.44 11.09 10.02
C LEU A 19 -6.68 11.94 11.27
N SER A 20 -7.85 11.76 11.87
CA SER A 20 -8.15 12.16 13.25
C SER A 20 -8.66 10.95 14.01
N ILE A 21 -8.12 10.73 15.21
CA ILE A 21 -8.34 9.50 15.98
C ILE A 21 -8.78 9.86 17.39
N ASP A 22 -9.92 9.30 17.80
CA ASP A 22 -10.45 9.37 19.14
C ASP A 22 -10.45 7.98 19.77
N LEU A 23 -9.68 7.84 20.84
CA LEU A 23 -9.59 6.64 21.65
C LEU A 23 -10.48 6.79 22.89
N LEU A 24 -11.41 5.87 23.07
CA LEU A 24 -12.25 5.78 24.26
C LEU A 24 -11.71 4.66 25.14
N LEU A 25 -11.20 5.02 26.32
CA LEU A 25 -10.58 4.06 27.23
C LEU A 25 -11.60 3.15 27.93
N GLY A 26 -12.85 3.61 28.06
CA GLY A 26 -13.87 2.90 28.82
C GLY A 26 -13.39 2.61 30.24
N ASN A 27 -13.30 1.33 30.60
CA ASN A 27 -12.88 0.91 31.95
C ASN A 27 -11.35 0.78 32.11
N LEU A 28 -10.56 1.03 31.06
CA LEU A 28 -9.10 0.93 31.14
C LEU A 28 -8.51 2.14 31.87
N SER A 29 -7.92 1.91 33.06
CA SER A 29 -7.19 2.95 33.77
C SER A 29 -5.79 3.13 33.17
N VAL A 30 -5.57 4.29 32.55
CA VAL A 30 -4.26 4.70 32.01
C VAL A 30 -3.72 5.83 32.87
N GLN A 31 -2.58 5.60 33.52
CA GLN A 31 -1.98 6.56 34.45
C GLN A 31 -1.39 7.77 33.72
N ASN A 32 -0.61 7.52 32.67
CA ASN A 32 -0.06 8.58 31.83
C ASN A 32 -0.24 8.24 30.34
N PRO A 33 -1.33 8.68 29.70
CA PRO A 33 -1.59 8.40 28.29
C PRO A 33 -0.48 8.86 27.32
N TYR A 34 0.25 9.92 27.65
CA TYR A 34 1.34 10.42 26.80
C TYR A 34 2.56 9.49 26.75
N ARG A 35 2.70 8.64 27.77
CA ARG A 35 3.81 7.70 27.90
C ARG A 35 3.37 6.26 27.68
N ASP A 36 2.22 5.90 28.23
CA ASP A 36 1.77 4.52 28.37
C ASP A 36 0.98 4.03 27.14
N LEU A 37 0.53 4.94 26.26
CA LEU A 37 -0.13 4.58 25.01
C LEU A 37 0.78 4.84 23.80
N HIS A 38 0.78 3.89 22.89
CA HIS A 38 1.52 3.96 21.64
C HIS A 38 0.59 3.61 20.49
N LEU A 39 0.44 4.53 19.55
CA LEU A 39 -0.34 4.28 18.34
C LEU A 39 0.61 3.96 17.18
N VAL A 40 0.19 2.99 16.39
CA VAL A 40 0.77 2.69 15.07
C VAL A 40 -0.34 2.84 14.05
N VAL A 41 -0.11 3.66 13.02
CA VAL A 41 -1.04 3.85 11.91
C VAL A 41 -0.38 3.37 10.62
N GLN A 42 -1.10 2.54 9.87
CA GLN A 42 -0.63 1.85 8.68
C GLN A 42 -1.57 2.10 7.51
N GLN A 43 -1.06 2.62 6.39
CA GLN A 43 -1.81 2.81 5.15
C GLN A 43 -1.61 1.60 4.23
N ASN A 44 -2.69 0.99 3.74
CA ASN A 44 -2.70 -0.14 2.78
C ASN A 44 -1.71 -1.26 3.11
N GLN A 45 -1.63 -1.65 4.39
CA GLN A 45 -0.68 -2.67 4.89
C GLN A 45 0.81 -2.39 4.65
N ARG A 46 1.18 -1.16 4.25
CA ARG A 46 2.56 -0.79 3.96
C ARG A 46 3.36 -0.59 5.24
N TYR A 47 4.57 -1.14 5.27
CA TYR A 47 5.48 -0.98 6.42
C TYR A 47 6.40 0.25 6.27
N ASP A 48 6.67 0.68 5.04
CA ASP A 48 7.65 1.74 4.74
C ASP A 48 7.20 3.14 5.19
N ASN A 49 5.89 3.37 5.31
CA ASN A 49 5.28 4.64 5.68
C ASN A 49 4.52 4.58 7.01
N LEU A 50 4.80 3.59 7.86
CA LEU A 50 4.21 3.49 9.19
C LEU A 50 4.40 4.76 10.00
N VAL A 51 3.34 5.18 10.68
CA VAL A 51 3.36 6.32 11.58
C VAL A 51 3.30 5.84 13.01
N THR A 52 4.32 6.19 13.80
CA THR A 52 4.44 5.88 15.23
C THR A 52 4.87 7.12 16.02
N GLY A 53 4.95 6.98 17.35
CA GLY A 53 5.42 8.06 18.22
C GLY A 53 4.49 9.27 18.18
N LEU A 54 3.19 9.00 18.03
CA LEU A 54 2.13 9.98 18.14
C LEU A 54 1.92 10.33 19.62
N THR A 55 1.67 11.60 19.88
CA THR A 55 1.35 12.09 21.23
C THR A 55 -0.10 12.58 21.25
N PRO A 56 -0.88 12.27 22.30
CA PRO A 56 -2.22 12.82 22.44
C PRO A 56 -2.25 14.35 22.27
N SER A 57 -3.19 14.86 21.48
CA SER A 57 -3.43 16.29 21.31
C SER A 57 -4.32 16.85 22.43
N ALA A 58 -5.27 16.04 22.93
CA ALA A 58 -6.17 16.41 24.00
C ALA A 58 -6.64 15.18 24.80
N MET A 59 -7.04 15.41 26.04
CA MET A 59 -7.66 14.40 26.91
C MET A 59 -8.87 15.01 27.62
N LEU A 60 -10.01 14.36 27.54
CA LEU A 60 -11.26 14.76 28.18
C LEU A 60 -11.94 13.53 28.80
N GLY A 61 -11.81 13.37 30.12
CA GLY A 61 -12.31 12.19 30.81
C GLY A 61 -11.58 10.93 30.34
N ASP A 62 -12.33 9.95 29.83
CA ASP A 62 -11.85 8.69 29.27
C ASP A 62 -11.56 8.76 27.77
N LYS A 63 -11.75 9.93 27.15
CA LYS A 63 -11.48 10.18 25.73
C LYS A 63 -10.10 10.80 25.52
N ILE A 64 -9.30 10.18 24.66
CA ILE A 64 -7.98 10.66 24.23
C ILE A 64 -8.04 10.93 22.73
N THR A 65 -7.67 12.14 22.34
CA THR A 65 -7.76 12.60 20.94
C THR A 65 -6.37 12.79 20.35
N TYR A 66 -6.17 12.29 19.13
CA TYR A 66 -5.02 12.53 18.26
C TYR A 66 -5.55 13.20 16.99
N ALA A 67 -5.43 14.53 16.94
CA ALA A 67 -5.92 15.35 15.84
C ALA A 67 -4.95 16.50 15.57
N ASN A 68 -4.96 17.03 14.36
CA ASN A 68 -4.07 18.10 13.90
C ASN A 68 -2.57 17.79 14.10
N ASP A 69 -2.20 16.51 14.03
CA ASP A 69 -0.81 16.06 14.01
C ASP A 69 -0.37 15.86 12.56
N LYS A 70 0.70 16.57 12.15
CA LYS A 70 1.26 16.45 10.80
C LYS A 70 1.75 15.04 10.47
N LYS A 71 2.06 14.22 11.48
CA LYS A 71 2.42 12.81 11.27
C LYS A 71 1.24 11.98 10.77
N LEU A 72 0.01 12.39 11.05
CA LEU A 72 -1.22 11.72 10.57
C LEU A 72 -1.64 12.18 9.18
N ILE A 73 -0.81 12.95 8.48
CA ILE A 73 -1.02 13.34 7.09
C ILE A 73 -0.24 12.38 6.19
N PHE A 74 -0.96 11.62 5.38
CA PHE A 74 -0.42 10.65 4.45
C PHE A 74 -0.50 11.18 3.02
N GLU A 75 0.46 10.78 2.18
CA GLU A 75 0.30 10.89 0.74
C GLU A 75 -0.89 10.02 0.32
N ALA A 76 -1.82 10.59 -0.45
CA ALA A 76 -3.05 9.89 -0.81
C ALA A 76 -2.83 8.77 -1.84
N GLY A 77 -1.73 8.82 -2.62
CA GLY A 77 -1.42 7.81 -3.62
C GLY A 77 -2.43 7.78 -4.76
N ASN A 78 -2.54 6.61 -5.38
CA ASN A 78 -3.52 6.32 -6.42
C ASN A 78 -3.99 4.86 -6.23
N GLU A 79 -5.10 4.50 -6.87
CA GLU A 79 -5.57 3.10 -6.90
C GLU A 79 -4.46 2.21 -7.45
N PHE A 80 -4.20 1.07 -6.81
CA PHE A 80 -3.29 0.06 -7.33
C PHE A 80 -3.71 -0.38 -8.73
N ARG A 81 -2.74 -0.74 -9.55
CA ARG A 81 -2.99 -1.40 -10.83
C ARG A 81 -3.34 -2.85 -10.52
N ASN A 82 -4.22 -3.44 -11.30
CA ASN A 82 -4.55 -4.86 -11.14
C ASN A 82 -4.38 -5.63 -12.44
N PHE A 83 -4.11 -6.93 -12.29
CA PHE A 83 -4.18 -7.90 -13.38
C PHE A 83 -4.57 -9.26 -12.82
N ASP A 84 -5.19 -10.08 -13.67
CA ASP A 84 -5.58 -11.45 -13.36
C ASP A 84 -4.99 -12.41 -14.40
N MET A 85 -4.32 -13.44 -13.90
CA MET A 85 -3.76 -14.56 -14.66
C MET A 85 -4.26 -15.92 -14.12
N SER A 86 -5.49 -15.94 -13.59
CA SER A 86 -6.15 -17.18 -13.13
C SER A 86 -6.42 -18.16 -14.29
N SER A 87 -6.36 -17.69 -15.54
CA SER A 87 -6.57 -18.47 -16.75
C SER A 87 -5.46 -18.22 -17.77
N ILE A 88 -5.00 -19.28 -18.43
CA ILE A 88 -4.11 -19.19 -19.61
C ILE A 88 -4.87 -18.93 -20.92
N ARG A 89 -6.20 -18.83 -20.86
CA ARG A 89 -7.07 -18.68 -22.04
C ARG A 89 -7.80 -17.34 -22.09
N ILE A 90 -8.08 -16.77 -20.92
CA ILE A 90 -8.79 -15.50 -20.76
C ILE A 90 -7.83 -14.53 -20.10
N PHE A 91 -7.46 -13.47 -20.82
CA PHE A 91 -6.49 -12.50 -20.33
C PHE A 91 -7.23 -11.29 -19.77
N SER A 92 -6.77 -10.82 -18.62
CA SER A 92 -7.12 -9.49 -18.13
C SER A 92 -6.57 -8.40 -19.05
N GLU A 93 -7.14 -7.21 -19.00
CA GLU A 93 -6.83 -6.10 -19.91
C GLU A 93 -5.33 -5.73 -19.95
N ARG A 94 -4.59 -5.96 -18.86
CA ARG A 94 -3.16 -5.63 -18.75
C ARG A 94 -2.21 -6.71 -19.27
N ILE A 95 -2.71 -7.90 -19.60
CA ILE A 95 -1.89 -8.98 -20.15
C ILE A 95 -1.93 -8.89 -21.67
N GLU A 96 -0.75 -8.72 -22.28
CA GLU A 96 -0.59 -8.74 -23.73
C GLU A 96 -0.75 -10.17 -24.25
N HIS A 97 0.00 -11.11 -23.67
CA HIS A 97 -0.11 -12.52 -23.99
C HIS A 97 0.52 -13.43 -22.92
N ILE A 98 0.11 -14.70 -22.94
CA ILE A 98 0.74 -15.77 -22.16
C ILE A 98 1.31 -16.82 -23.10
N ARG A 99 2.58 -17.20 -22.91
CA ARG A 99 3.26 -18.23 -23.71
C ARG A 99 3.91 -19.27 -22.83
N TYR A 100 3.86 -20.53 -23.25
CA TYR A 100 4.66 -21.59 -22.64
C TYR A 100 6.03 -21.66 -23.33
N GLN A 101 7.10 -21.44 -22.58
CA GLN A 101 8.48 -21.43 -23.05
C GLN A 101 9.40 -22.05 -21.99
N ILE A 102 10.33 -22.91 -22.40
CA ILE A 102 11.35 -23.50 -21.52
C ILE A 102 10.74 -24.04 -20.21
N SER A 103 9.75 -24.91 -20.37
CA SER A 103 9.04 -25.59 -19.28
C SER A 103 8.21 -24.71 -18.33
N ASN A 104 8.06 -23.41 -18.59
CA ASN A 104 7.28 -22.49 -17.75
C ASN A 104 6.33 -21.63 -18.60
N TYR A 105 5.30 -21.10 -17.96
CA TYR A 105 4.48 -20.04 -18.58
C TYR A 105 5.08 -18.67 -18.31
N HIS A 106 5.01 -17.83 -19.32
CA HIS A 106 5.47 -16.44 -19.33
C HIS A 106 4.30 -15.54 -19.65
N VAL A 107 3.97 -14.63 -18.72
CA VAL A 107 2.96 -13.59 -18.87
C VAL A 107 3.67 -12.30 -19.27
N GLN A 108 3.42 -11.86 -20.50
CA GLN A 108 3.88 -10.56 -20.96
C GLN A 108 2.80 -9.53 -20.64
N MET A 109 3.13 -8.56 -19.79
CA MET A 109 2.25 -7.42 -19.52
C MET A 109 2.37 -6.39 -20.64
N TYR A 110 1.29 -5.66 -20.92
CA TYR A 110 1.38 -4.42 -21.68
C TYR A 110 2.28 -3.42 -20.92
N PRO A 111 3.12 -2.64 -21.63
CA PRO A 111 3.89 -1.58 -20.98
C PRO A 111 2.98 -0.59 -20.26
N ASP A 112 3.23 -0.36 -18.98
CA ASP A 112 2.48 0.58 -18.16
C ASP A 112 2.83 2.03 -18.50
N GLU A 113 1.89 2.94 -18.25
CA GLU A 113 2.12 4.37 -18.35
C GLU A 113 2.29 5.05 -16.98
N ILE A 114 3.02 6.17 -16.93
CA ILE A 114 2.99 7.08 -15.77
C ILE A 114 1.56 7.64 -15.62
N ARG A 115 0.97 7.44 -14.45
CA ARG A 115 -0.39 7.87 -14.09
C ARG A 115 -0.46 9.19 -13.31
N ASN A 116 0.69 9.79 -12.97
CA ASN A 116 0.73 11.15 -12.40
C ASN A 116 0.29 12.20 -13.44
N LYS A 117 -1.02 12.33 -13.61
CA LYS A 117 -1.74 13.21 -14.53
C LYS A 117 -2.48 14.31 -13.75
N ALA A 118 -2.98 15.32 -14.45
CA ALA A 118 -3.70 16.43 -13.81
C ALA A 118 -5.08 16.06 -13.23
N TRP A 119 -5.63 14.90 -13.59
CA TRP A 119 -6.95 14.43 -13.15
C TRP A 119 -6.89 13.00 -12.63
N TYR A 120 -7.73 12.70 -11.63
CA TYR A 120 -7.93 11.36 -11.10
C TYR A 120 -8.84 10.52 -12.00
N THR A 121 -8.58 9.22 -12.08
CA THR A 121 -9.46 8.25 -12.74
C THR A 121 -9.71 7.11 -11.76
N GLN A 122 -10.97 6.91 -11.39
CA GLN A 122 -11.34 5.85 -10.45
C GLN A 122 -11.14 4.48 -11.11
N ASN A 123 -10.39 3.61 -10.44
CA ASN A 123 -10.32 2.19 -10.71
C ASN A 123 -10.70 1.44 -9.44
N TYR A 124 -11.27 0.26 -9.59
CA TYR A 124 -11.52 -0.60 -8.43
C TYR A 124 -10.29 -1.48 -8.21
N ASP A 125 -9.81 -1.50 -6.96
CA ASP A 125 -8.71 -2.33 -6.51
C ASP A 125 -9.09 -3.05 -5.21
N ILE A 126 -8.15 -3.80 -4.64
CA ILE A 126 -8.23 -4.41 -3.32
C ILE A 126 -7.10 -3.91 -2.42
N ASN A 127 -6.70 -2.64 -2.59
CA ASN A 127 -5.66 -1.95 -1.82
C ASN A 127 -4.31 -2.68 -1.76
N GLY A 128 -3.85 -3.21 -2.90
CA GLY A 128 -2.54 -3.85 -3.00
C GLY A 128 -2.53 -5.34 -2.66
N LYS A 129 -3.69 -5.94 -2.39
CA LYS A 129 -3.83 -7.37 -2.04
C LYS A 129 -3.64 -8.28 -3.26
N MET A 130 -3.42 -9.57 -3.01
CA MET A 130 -3.43 -10.63 -4.02
C MET A 130 -4.44 -11.70 -3.66
N ILE A 131 -4.98 -12.37 -4.67
CA ILE A 131 -5.90 -13.50 -4.51
C ILE A 131 -5.36 -14.63 -5.39
N VAL A 132 -4.87 -15.69 -4.77
CA VAL A 132 -4.55 -16.93 -5.48
C VAL A 132 -5.85 -17.52 -6.00
N ASN A 133 -5.90 -17.80 -7.30
CA ASN A 133 -7.09 -18.30 -7.96
C ASN A 133 -6.71 -19.04 -9.24
N LEU A 134 -7.34 -20.17 -9.51
CA LEU A 134 -7.22 -20.92 -10.75
C LEU A 134 -8.62 -21.21 -11.31
N GLN A 135 -8.83 -20.85 -12.58
CA GLN A 135 -10.13 -21.07 -13.20
C GLN A 135 -10.46 -22.58 -13.28
N LEU A 136 -11.65 -22.97 -12.80
CA LEU A 136 -12.15 -24.35 -12.75
C LEU A 136 -11.39 -25.28 -11.78
N SER A 137 -10.70 -24.72 -10.78
CA SER A 137 -10.07 -25.48 -9.71
C SER A 137 -11.02 -25.68 -8.52
N GLU A 138 -10.81 -26.75 -7.76
CA GLU A 138 -11.50 -27.00 -6.48
C GLU A 138 -10.67 -26.49 -5.29
N GLU A 139 -9.34 -26.44 -5.44
CA GLU A 139 -8.37 -26.15 -4.37
C GLU A 139 -7.20 -25.29 -4.92
N ASP A 140 -7.43 -24.00 -5.14
CA ASP A 140 -6.48 -23.06 -5.77
C ASP A 140 -5.12 -23.00 -5.06
N ASP A 141 -5.10 -23.23 -3.75
CA ASP A 141 -3.90 -23.20 -2.93
C ASP A 141 -2.88 -24.30 -3.29
N VAL A 142 -3.32 -25.39 -3.92
CA VAL A 142 -2.43 -26.48 -4.33
C VAL A 142 -2.43 -26.73 -5.84
N GLU A 143 -3.47 -26.28 -6.55
CA GLU A 143 -3.62 -26.51 -8.00
C GLU A 143 -3.04 -25.36 -8.86
N ALA A 144 -3.03 -24.13 -8.36
CA ALA A 144 -2.51 -22.97 -9.09
C ALA A 144 -0.99 -23.09 -9.34
N ASP A 145 -0.57 -22.86 -10.59
CA ASP A 145 0.82 -22.94 -11.01
C ASP A 145 1.54 -21.58 -10.86
N TYR A 146 2.85 -21.53 -11.13
CA TYR A 146 3.67 -20.32 -11.08
C TYR A 146 4.12 -19.87 -12.47
N PHE A 147 3.88 -18.60 -12.80
CA PHE A 147 4.23 -17.99 -14.08
C PHE A 147 5.28 -16.89 -13.90
N PHE A 148 6.18 -16.76 -14.88
CA PHE A 148 7.06 -15.60 -14.97
C PHE A 148 6.28 -14.42 -15.54
N VAL A 149 6.11 -13.37 -14.76
CA VAL A 149 5.41 -12.14 -15.17
C VAL A 149 6.42 -11.06 -15.49
N HIS A 150 6.34 -10.52 -16.71
CA HIS A 150 7.25 -9.50 -17.22
C HIS A 150 6.57 -8.13 -17.18
N PHE A 151 7.01 -7.30 -16.23
CA PHE A 151 6.58 -5.92 -16.06
C PHE A 151 7.47 -4.98 -16.86
N ALA A 152 6.87 -3.95 -17.46
CA ALA A 152 7.57 -2.90 -18.19
C ALA A 152 6.93 -1.54 -17.92
N LEU A 153 7.76 -0.54 -17.62
CA LEU A 153 7.34 0.86 -17.41
C LEU A 153 8.23 1.79 -18.27
N PRO A 154 7.81 2.12 -19.50
CA PRO A 154 8.42 3.17 -20.32
C PRO A 154 8.54 4.49 -19.56
N SER A 155 9.77 4.95 -19.38
CA SER A 155 10.07 6.17 -18.63
C SER A 155 11.51 6.61 -18.90
N PRO A 156 11.83 7.92 -18.89
CA PRO A 156 13.20 8.34 -18.71
C PRO A 156 13.75 7.80 -17.38
N LEU A 157 15.08 7.70 -17.28
CA LEU A 157 15.76 7.35 -16.03
C LEU A 157 15.39 8.39 -14.96
N LEU A 158 14.80 7.92 -13.87
CA LEU A 158 14.44 8.71 -12.72
C LEU A 158 15.65 8.87 -11.77
N PRO A 159 15.69 9.95 -10.98
CA PRO A 159 16.74 10.14 -9.97
C PRO A 159 16.66 9.11 -8.84
N ASP A 160 15.44 8.64 -8.55
CA ASP A 160 15.11 7.71 -7.49
C ASP A 160 15.02 6.27 -8.01
N ASP A 161 15.18 5.31 -7.11
CA ASP A 161 15.06 3.89 -7.43
C ASP A 161 13.58 3.51 -7.51
N VAL A 162 13.22 2.70 -8.51
CA VAL A 162 11.83 2.29 -8.77
C VAL A 162 11.61 0.86 -8.28
N TYR A 163 10.53 0.65 -7.55
CA TYR A 163 10.16 -0.65 -6.99
C TYR A 163 8.74 -1.03 -7.39
N LEU A 164 8.51 -2.33 -7.54
CA LEU A 164 7.17 -2.92 -7.55
C LEU A 164 6.71 -3.16 -6.10
N LEU A 165 5.48 -2.76 -5.79
CA LEU A 165 4.91 -2.85 -4.45
C LEU A 165 3.55 -3.55 -4.48
N GLY A 166 3.34 -4.52 -3.60
CA GLY A 166 2.04 -5.19 -3.37
C GLY A 166 2.13 -6.27 -2.30
N GLN A 167 1.03 -6.95 -2.00
CA GLN A 167 0.99 -7.99 -0.96
C GLN A 167 1.84 -9.21 -1.33
N TYR A 168 2.00 -9.49 -2.64
CA TYR A 168 2.78 -10.62 -3.14
C TYR A 168 4.27 -10.56 -2.80
N ASN A 169 4.81 -9.38 -2.50
CA ASN A 169 6.17 -9.21 -1.95
C ASN A 169 6.14 -8.70 -0.51
N HIS A 170 5.02 -8.88 0.19
CA HIS A 170 4.79 -8.38 1.55
C HIS A 170 5.05 -6.88 1.73
N TYR A 171 4.84 -6.10 0.66
CA TYR A 171 5.15 -4.67 0.60
C TYR A 171 6.62 -4.35 0.93
N HIS A 172 7.54 -5.29 0.74
CA HIS A 172 8.97 -5.09 0.98
C HIS A 172 9.66 -4.41 -0.21
N LEU A 173 10.49 -3.42 0.10
CA LEU A 173 11.28 -2.65 -0.86
C LEU A 173 12.72 -3.17 -0.90
N ASP A 174 12.87 -4.40 -1.39
CA ASP A 174 14.17 -5.09 -1.47
C ASP A 174 14.65 -5.22 -2.94
N LYS A 175 15.77 -5.93 -3.14
CA LYS A 175 16.31 -6.19 -4.48
C LYS A 175 15.36 -7.02 -5.38
N ASN A 176 14.48 -7.81 -4.78
CA ASN A 176 13.48 -8.58 -5.53
C ASN A 176 12.35 -7.67 -6.04
N ALA A 177 12.09 -6.55 -5.37
CA ALA A 177 11.13 -5.54 -5.81
C ALA A 177 11.73 -4.46 -6.74
N LEU A 178 13.05 -4.21 -6.70
CA LEU A 178 13.74 -3.18 -7.49
C LEU A 178 13.67 -3.46 -9.00
N LEU A 179 13.21 -2.51 -9.80
CA LEU A 179 13.21 -2.60 -11.28
C LEU A 179 14.57 -2.25 -11.85
N ASN A 180 14.93 -2.89 -12.97
CA ASN A 180 16.14 -2.58 -13.71
C ASN A 180 15.84 -1.60 -14.84
N TYR A 181 16.64 -0.54 -14.96
CA TYR A 181 16.50 0.39 -16.09
C TYR A 181 17.19 -0.15 -17.34
N ASN A 182 16.44 -0.32 -18.42
CA ASN A 182 16.94 -0.66 -19.73
C ASN A 182 17.12 0.60 -20.58
N ALA A 183 18.36 1.06 -20.72
CA ALA A 183 18.68 2.28 -21.47
C ALA A 183 18.47 2.17 -22.99
N VAL A 184 18.43 0.94 -23.53
CA VAL A 184 18.19 0.71 -24.97
C VAL A 184 16.70 0.90 -25.29
N ASN A 185 15.84 0.32 -24.45
CA ASN A 185 14.38 0.41 -24.61
C ASN A 185 13.77 1.64 -23.93
N MET A 186 14.56 2.39 -23.15
CA MET A 186 14.12 3.55 -22.34
C MET A 186 12.95 3.21 -21.42
N GLN A 187 13.07 2.10 -20.69
CA GLN A 187 12.03 1.63 -19.78
C GLN A 187 12.61 0.90 -18.57
N TYR A 188 11.84 0.85 -17.49
CA TYR A 188 12.12 -0.02 -16.35
C TYR A 188 11.49 -1.40 -16.57
N GLU A 189 12.22 -2.46 -16.24
CA GLU A 189 11.81 -3.84 -16.48
C GLU A 189 12.00 -4.68 -15.20
N LYS A 190 11.07 -5.59 -14.95
CA LYS A 190 11.19 -6.60 -13.89
C LYS A 190 10.47 -7.87 -14.28
N THR A 191 11.09 -9.01 -13.97
CA THR A 191 10.44 -10.30 -14.06
C THR A 191 10.27 -10.87 -12.66
N LEU A 192 9.06 -11.31 -12.33
CA LEU A 192 8.73 -11.96 -11.06
C LEU A 192 8.10 -13.32 -11.33
N LEU A 193 8.42 -14.31 -10.50
CA LEU A 193 7.73 -15.60 -10.49
C LEU A 193 6.53 -15.49 -9.54
N LEU A 194 5.32 -15.48 -10.08
CA LEU A 194 4.09 -15.27 -9.33
C LEU A 194 3.13 -16.45 -9.53
N LYS A 195 2.39 -16.80 -8.49
CA LYS A 195 1.38 -17.87 -8.54
C LYS A 195 0.17 -17.40 -9.37
N GLN A 196 -0.59 -18.28 -10.00
CA GLN A 196 -1.81 -17.85 -10.68
C GLN A 196 -2.81 -17.20 -9.73
N GLY A 197 -3.49 -16.16 -10.23
CA GLY A 197 -4.43 -15.38 -9.45
C GLY A 197 -4.55 -13.93 -9.91
N GLY A 198 -5.26 -13.15 -9.10
CA GLY A 198 -5.41 -11.70 -9.23
C GLY A 198 -4.41 -10.96 -8.34
N TYR A 199 -3.80 -9.91 -8.87
CA TYR A 199 -2.76 -9.14 -8.19
C TYR A 199 -2.98 -7.65 -8.36
N ASP A 200 -3.01 -6.94 -7.23
CA ASP A 200 -2.75 -5.52 -7.22
C ASP A 200 -1.25 -5.23 -7.09
N TYR A 201 -0.79 -4.20 -7.80
CA TYR A 201 0.57 -3.71 -7.75
C TYR A 201 0.63 -2.20 -8.02
N ALA A 202 1.69 -1.56 -7.52
CA ALA A 202 1.99 -0.17 -7.83
C ALA A 202 3.49 -0.01 -8.06
N TYR A 203 3.86 0.96 -8.89
CA TYR A 203 5.23 1.43 -8.97
C TYR A 203 5.46 2.53 -7.95
N VAL A 204 6.51 2.39 -7.14
CA VAL A 204 6.89 3.40 -6.16
C VAL A 204 8.33 3.82 -6.32
N THR A 205 8.63 5.08 -6.02
CA THR A 205 9.98 5.62 -6.02
C THR A 205 10.51 5.75 -4.61
N VAL A 206 11.74 5.31 -4.39
CA VAL A 206 12.47 5.47 -3.13
C VAL A 206 13.72 6.32 -3.40
N PRO A 207 13.91 7.45 -2.70
CA PRO A 207 15.15 8.21 -2.81
C PRO A 207 16.34 7.32 -2.47
N ARG A 208 17.46 7.43 -3.19
CA ARG A 208 18.63 6.53 -3.01
C ARG A 208 19.21 6.48 -1.59
N ASN A 209 18.97 7.52 -0.79
CA ASN A 209 19.37 7.61 0.62
C ASN A 209 18.17 7.59 1.59
N GLY A 210 16.97 7.29 1.07
CA GLY A 210 15.72 7.25 1.81
C GLY A 210 15.26 5.81 2.07
N GLN A 211 14.20 5.70 2.87
CA GLN A 211 13.55 4.41 3.16
C GLN A 211 12.04 4.44 2.89
N LYS A 212 11.45 5.64 2.84
CA LYS A 212 10.01 5.82 2.59
C LYS A 212 9.76 5.87 1.08
N ALA A 213 8.84 5.04 0.61
CA ALA A 213 8.42 5.04 -0.79
C ALA A 213 7.31 6.06 -1.03
N SER A 214 7.33 6.67 -2.21
CA SER A 214 6.28 7.56 -2.70
C SER A 214 5.68 7.02 -4.00
N MET A 215 4.36 7.11 -4.11
CA MET A 215 3.61 6.84 -5.34
C MET A 215 3.60 8.05 -6.28
N LYS A 216 3.92 9.24 -5.77
CA LYS A 216 3.71 10.53 -6.44
C LYS A 216 4.30 10.60 -7.85
N THR A 217 5.55 10.16 -8.03
CA THR A 217 6.27 10.33 -9.29
C THR A 217 5.63 9.57 -10.44
N ILE A 218 5.20 8.33 -10.18
CA ILE A 218 4.74 7.39 -11.22
C ILE A 218 3.21 7.28 -11.19
N GLU A 219 2.62 7.02 -10.03
CA GLU A 219 1.18 6.77 -9.90
C GLU A 219 0.39 8.06 -9.65
N GLY A 220 1.01 9.05 -9.02
CA GLY A 220 0.36 10.29 -8.58
C GLY A 220 -0.15 10.22 -7.14
N ASN A 221 -0.62 11.36 -6.64
CA ASN A 221 -1.28 11.50 -5.35
C ASN A 221 -2.62 12.21 -5.56
N TYR A 222 -3.72 11.51 -5.31
CA TYR A 222 -5.08 12.01 -5.50
C TYR A 222 -5.87 11.85 -4.21
N TRP A 223 -6.37 12.96 -3.66
CA TRP A 223 -7.13 12.93 -2.41
C TRP A 223 -8.37 12.04 -2.49
N GLU A 224 -8.93 11.81 -3.68
CA GLU A 224 -10.07 10.94 -3.95
C GLU A 224 -9.78 9.44 -3.76
N THR A 225 -8.50 9.04 -3.76
CA THR A 225 -8.10 7.63 -3.73
C THR A 225 -8.63 6.90 -2.51
N GLU A 226 -9.22 5.73 -2.75
CA GLU A 226 -9.65 4.87 -1.67
C GLU A 226 -8.42 4.23 -1.01
N ASN A 227 -8.28 4.41 0.31
CA ASN A 227 -7.21 3.83 1.08
C ASN A 227 -7.77 3.17 2.33
N GLU A 228 -7.08 2.13 2.79
CA GLU A 228 -7.30 1.46 4.06
C GLU A 228 -6.26 1.94 5.09
N TYR A 229 -6.72 2.45 6.24
CA TYR A 229 -5.86 2.80 7.36
C TYR A 229 -6.13 1.89 8.55
N ALA A 230 -5.16 1.06 8.90
CA ALA A 230 -5.18 0.25 10.11
C ALA A 230 -4.53 1.01 11.26
N ILE A 231 -5.25 1.12 12.37
CA ILE A 231 -4.83 1.79 13.61
C ILE A 231 -4.68 0.72 14.68
N TYR A 232 -3.49 0.61 15.24
CA TYR A 232 -3.15 -0.28 16.33
C TYR A 232 -2.84 0.53 17.57
N VAL A 233 -3.53 0.21 18.66
CA VAL A 233 -3.37 0.87 19.95
C VAL A 233 -2.66 -0.07 20.90
N TYR A 234 -1.44 0.27 21.25
CA TYR A 234 -0.66 -0.43 22.25
C TYR A 234 -0.70 0.29 23.59
N TYR A 235 -0.70 -0.49 24.66
CA TYR A 235 -0.57 0.00 26.02
C TYR A 235 0.55 -0.73 26.76
N LYS A 236 1.35 0.04 27.48
CA LYS A 236 2.39 -0.46 28.38
C LYS A 236 2.43 0.38 29.64
N GLY A 237 1.91 -0.18 30.72
CA GLY A 237 1.99 0.42 32.05
C GLY A 237 3.41 0.37 32.61
N PHE A 238 3.65 1.13 33.68
CA PHE A 238 4.98 1.22 34.31
C PHE A 238 5.55 -0.13 34.76
N THR A 239 4.71 -1.05 35.23
CA THR A 239 5.10 -2.38 35.69
C THR A 239 5.04 -3.45 34.60
N ASP A 240 4.54 -3.10 33.41
CA ASP A 240 4.34 -4.06 32.34
C ASP A 240 5.67 -4.43 31.69
N ARG A 241 5.80 -5.71 31.33
CA ARG A 241 7.03 -6.25 30.72
C ARG A 241 7.03 -6.19 29.19
N TYR A 242 5.90 -5.87 28.58
CA TYR A 242 5.71 -5.85 27.14
C TYR A 242 4.55 -4.93 26.74
N ASP A 243 4.52 -4.54 25.47
CA ASP A 243 3.46 -3.73 24.87
C ASP A 243 2.25 -4.61 24.51
N ARG A 244 1.08 -4.30 25.09
CA ARG A 244 -0.17 -5.03 24.81
C ARG A 244 -0.94 -4.34 23.70
N LEU A 245 -1.33 -5.06 22.65
CA LEU A 245 -2.31 -4.56 21.70
C LEU A 245 -3.70 -4.56 22.37
N ILE A 246 -4.20 -3.37 22.71
CA ILE A 246 -5.47 -3.20 23.44
C ILE A 246 -6.62 -2.78 22.55
N GLY A 247 -6.35 -2.44 21.29
CA GLY A 247 -7.38 -2.09 20.33
C GLY A 247 -6.84 -2.04 18.90
N THR A 248 -7.70 -2.37 17.96
CA THR A 248 -7.46 -2.25 16.53
C THR A 248 -8.68 -1.65 15.85
N SER A 249 -8.45 -0.84 14.83
CA SER A 249 -9.52 -0.37 13.96
C SER A 249 -8.99 -0.27 12.54
N ILE A 250 -9.81 -0.64 11.58
CA ILE A 250 -9.57 -0.35 10.17
C ILE A 250 -10.59 0.70 9.75
N ILE A 251 -10.13 1.74 9.06
CA ILE A 251 -10.98 2.74 8.44
C ILE A 251 -10.62 2.86 6.96
N LEU A 252 -11.64 2.87 6.11
CA LEU A 252 -11.51 3.18 4.71
C LEU A 252 -11.73 4.68 4.52
N THR A 253 -11.12 5.25 3.49
CA THR A 253 -11.48 6.59 3.03
C THR A 253 -12.93 6.56 2.53
N ASN A 254 -13.90 6.90 3.39
CA ASN A 254 -15.30 6.97 3.00
C ASN A 254 -15.51 8.10 1.99
N LYS A 255 -16.15 7.80 0.87
CA LYS A 255 -16.74 8.81 -0.03
C LYS A 255 -17.95 9.48 0.60
#